data_AF-A0A016U365-F1
#
_entry.id   AF-A0A016U365-F1
#
_cell.length_a   1.000
_cell.length_b   1.000
_cell.length_c   1.000
_cell.angle_alpha   90.00
_cell.angle_beta   90.00
_cell.angle_gamma   90.00
#
_symmetry.space_group_name_H-M   'P 1'
#
loop_
_entity.id
_entity.type
_entity.pdbx_description
1 polymer ?
#
loop_
_entity_poly.entity_id
_entity_poly.type
_entity_poly.pdbx_seq_one_letter_code
_entity_poly.pdbx_strand_id
1 'polypeptide(L)'
;MPYMLISTQIRLEAGPTFVGDGDSDKDLMERLHAKPSQQLGNEFVASCSEYVTPLSPRLVLDILEKEGWRVIAMAGIGQTCAWTLHKN
;
A
#
# COMPACT_ATOMS: atom_id res chain seq x y z
N MET A 1 -9.18 -11.04 0.01
CA MET A 1 -7.85 -10.96 -0.61
C MET A 1 -6.83 -11.41 0.43
N PRO A 2 -6.20 -12.58 0.31
CA PRO A 2 -5.28 -13.11 1.32
C PRO A 2 -3.87 -12.52 1.22
N TYR A 3 -3.52 -11.91 0.08
CA TYR A 3 -2.23 -11.25 -0.14
C TYR A 3 -2.41 -9.75 -0.32
N MET A 4 -1.39 -9.01 0.07
CA MET A 4 -1.30 -7.56 -0.07
C MET A 4 0.12 -7.17 -0.46
N LEU A 5 0.24 -6.19 -1.36
CA LEU A 5 1.49 -5.58 -1.75
C LEU A 5 1.45 -4.12 -1.33
N ILE A 6 2.46 -3.70 -0.56
CA ILE A 6 2.66 -2.27 -0.26
C ILE A 6 4.04 -1.85 -0.76
N SER A 7 4.18 -0.58 -1.12
CA SER A 7 5.49 -0.06 -1.52
C SER A 7 5.66 1.40 -1.15
N THR A 8 6.91 1.81 -1.01
CA THR A 8 7.28 3.22 -0.92
C THR A 8 8.57 3.46 -1.69
N GLN A 9 8.72 4.66 -2.24
CA GLN A 9 10.00 5.10 -2.77
C GLN A 9 10.88 5.55 -1.61
N ILE A 10 12.21 5.45 -1.76
CA ILE A 10 13.09 5.99 -0.75
C ILE A 10 12.85 7.50 -0.58
N ARG A 11 12.90 8.03 0.65
CA ARG A 11 13.41 7.38 1.87
C ARG A 11 12.31 6.75 2.73
N LEU A 12 12.64 5.65 3.43
CA LEU A 12 11.67 4.81 4.14
C LEU A 12 11.12 5.43 5.43
N GLU A 13 11.76 6.48 5.94
CA GLU A 13 11.34 7.20 7.15
C GLU A 13 10.10 8.07 6.94
N ALA A 14 9.75 8.38 5.68
CA ALA A 14 8.61 9.22 5.33
C ALA A 14 7.67 8.51 4.35
N GLY A 15 6.42 8.96 4.30
CA GLY A 15 5.51 8.59 3.22
C GLY A 15 5.77 9.40 1.94
N PRO A 16 4.99 9.16 0.87
CA PRO A 16 3.80 8.31 0.87
C PRO A 16 4.10 6.81 0.75
N THR A 17 3.15 5.98 1.22
CA THR A 17 3.16 4.53 0.99
C THR A 17 1.96 4.16 0.12
N PHE A 18 2.22 3.41 -0.95
CA PHE A 18 1.20 2.80 -1.79
C PHE A 18 0.75 1.50 -1.14
N VAL A 19 -0.55 1.34 -0.95
CA VAL A 19 -1.13 0.27 -0.11
C VAL A 19 -2.21 -0.55 -0.81
N GLY A 20 -2.55 -0.25 -2.05
CA GLY A 20 -3.56 -1.03 -2.77
C GLY A 20 -3.83 -0.50 -4.17
N ASP A 21 -4.77 -1.16 -4.81
CA ASP A 21 -5.28 -0.94 -6.16
C ASP A 21 -6.81 -0.81 -6.15
N GLY A 22 -7.44 -0.71 -7.33
CA GLY A 22 -8.89 -0.51 -7.43
C GLY A 22 -9.75 -1.66 -6.87
N ASP A 23 -9.18 -2.87 -6.74
CA ASP A 23 -9.87 -4.06 -6.23
C ASP A 23 -9.66 -4.26 -4.72
N SER A 24 -8.82 -3.43 -4.10
CA SER A 24 -8.49 -3.50 -2.67
C SER A 24 -9.68 -3.22 -1.76
N ASP A 25 -9.66 -3.81 -0.56
CA ASP A 25 -10.74 -3.71 0.43
C ASP A 25 -10.86 -2.26 0.92
N LYS A 26 -11.98 -1.62 0.60
CA LYS A 26 -12.22 -0.20 0.89
C LYS A 26 -12.18 0.10 2.38
N ASP A 27 -12.67 -0.79 3.22
CA ASP A 27 -12.69 -0.59 4.66
C ASP A 27 -11.26 -0.64 5.22
N LEU A 28 -10.42 -1.53 4.67
CA LEU A 28 -8.99 -1.57 5.01
C LEU A 28 -8.26 -0.31 4.51
N MET A 29 -8.55 0.15 3.29
CA MET A 29 -7.94 1.38 2.75
C MET A 29 -8.30 2.61 3.60
N GLU A 30 -9.52 2.69 4.11
CA GLU A 30 -9.95 3.75 5.02
C GLU A 30 -9.19 3.69 6.35
N ARG A 31 -9.00 2.50 6.95
CA ARG A 31 -8.20 2.32 8.18
C ARG A 31 -6.73 2.69 8.00
N LEU A 32 -6.20 2.53 6.79
CA LEU A 32 -4.85 2.96 6.41
C LEU A 32 -4.75 4.46 6.10
N HIS A 33 -5.84 5.21 6.21
CA HIS A 33 -5.94 6.61 5.81
C HIS A 33 -5.53 6.84 4.34
N ALA A 34 -5.77 5.85 3.49
CA ALA A 34 -5.38 5.89 2.09
C ALA A 34 -6.45 6.59 1.25
N LYS A 35 -6.01 7.27 0.19
CA LYS A 35 -6.87 7.90 -0.80
C LYS A 35 -6.57 7.34 -2.19
N PRO A 36 -7.56 7.26 -3.09
CA PRO A 36 -7.32 6.98 -4.49
C PRO A 36 -6.37 8.04 -5.06
N SER A 37 -5.26 7.60 -5.64
CA SER A 37 -4.34 8.42 -6.41
C SER A 37 -4.81 8.44 -7.86
N GLN A 38 -5.26 9.60 -8.34
CA GLN A 38 -5.39 9.83 -9.77
C GLN A 38 -4.06 10.39 -10.28
N GLN A 39 -3.19 9.54 -10.81
CA GLN A 39 -2.08 10.02 -11.62
C GLN A 39 -2.63 10.58 -12.95
N LEU A 40 -2.24 11.81 -13.29
CA LEU A 40 -2.52 12.39 -14.62
C LEU A 40 -1.95 11.45 -15.70
N GLY A 41 -2.82 10.96 -16.58
CA GLY A 41 -2.49 9.96 -17.62
C GLY A 41 -3.26 8.64 -17.50
N ASN A 42 -3.84 8.33 -16.33
CA ASN A 42 -4.69 7.15 -16.10
C ASN A 42 -6.19 7.45 -16.31
N GLU A 43 -6.54 8.25 -17.32
CA GLU A 43 -7.91 8.74 -17.54
C GLU A 43 -8.91 7.64 -17.96
N PHE A 44 -8.44 6.43 -18.30
CA PHE A 44 -9.29 5.40 -18.90
C PHE A 44 -9.73 4.27 -17.98
N VAL A 45 -9.24 4.18 -16.75
CA VAL A 45 -9.54 3.01 -15.91
C VAL A 45 -9.86 3.44 -14.48
N ALA A 46 -11.14 3.69 -14.21
CA ALA A 46 -11.66 3.91 -12.86
C ALA A 46 -11.34 2.74 -11.89
N SER A 47 -10.94 1.58 -12.40
CA SER A 47 -10.44 0.42 -11.62
C SER A 47 -8.91 0.39 -11.43
N CYS A 48 -8.15 1.40 -11.88
CA CYS A 48 -6.69 1.51 -11.68
C CYS A 48 -6.32 2.66 -10.75
N SER A 49 -7.16 2.96 -9.75
CA SER A 49 -6.79 3.92 -8.72
C SER A 49 -5.91 3.23 -7.69
N GLU A 50 -4.62 3.53 -7.69
CA GLU A 50 -3.73 3.11 -6.61
C GLU A 50 -4.15 3.81 -5.31
N TYR A 51 -4.19 3.10 -4.20
CA TYR A 51 -4.41 3.70 -2.89
C TYR A 51 -3.09 4.15 -2.30
N VAL A 52 -3.02 5.42 -1.92
CA VAL A 52 -1.83 6.04 -1.33
C VAL A 52 -2.16 6.66 0.03
N THR A 53 -1.31 6.40 1.02
CA THR A 53 -1.40 6.99 2.36
C THR A 53 -0.18 7.86 2.63
N PRO A 54 -0.31 9.00 3.36
CA PRO A 54 0.82 9.83 3.74
C PRO A 54 1.72 9.17 4.81
N LEU A 55 1.29 8.05 5.39
CA LEU A 55 2.04 7.33 6.42
C LEU A 55 3.34 6.73 5.84
N SER A 56 4.36 6.65 6.70
CA SER A 56 5.57 5.89 6.38
C SER A 56 5.29 4.38 6.36
N PRO A 57 6.07 3.58 5.61
CA PRO A 57 5.85 2.14 5.53
C PRO A 57 5.84 1.46 6.90
N ARG A 58 6.64 1.95 7.86
CA ARG A 58 6.65 1.42 9.23
C ARG A 58 5.29 1.55 9.92
N LEU A 59 4.66 2.72 9.83
CA LEU A 59 3.33 2.95 10.43
C LEU A 59 2.24 2.14 9.71
N VAL A 60 2.35 1.99 8.39
CA VAL A 60 1.45 1.13 7.61
C VAL A 60 1.55 -0.32 8.08
N LEU A 61 2.78 -0.84 8.21
CA LEU A 61 3.01 -2.21 8.71
C LEU A 61 2.46 -2.40 10.12
N ASP A 62 2.62 -1.42 11.03
CA ASP A 62 2.05 -1.48 12.39
C ASP A 62 0.50 -1.60 12.37
N ILE A 63 -0.17 -0.91 11.45
CA ILE A 63 -1.64 -1.00 11.28
C ILE A 63 -2.01 -2.36 10.70
N LEU A 64 -1.30 -2.81 9.67
CA LEU A 64 -1.56 -4.09 9.02
C LEU A 64 -1.35 -5.28 9.96
N GLU A 65 -0.36 -5.24 10.84
CA GLU A 65 -0.14 -6.24 11.89
C GLU A 65 -1.37 -6.36 12.82
N LYS A 66 -1.95 -5.23 13.24
CA LYS A 66 -3.18 -5.21 14.07
C LYS A 66 -4.40 -5.76 13.33
N GLU A 67 -4.43 -5.59 12.02
CA GLU A 67 -5.43 -6.16 11.13
C GLU A 67 -5.17 -7.65 10.83
N GLY A 68 -4.10 -8.25 11.36
CA GLY A 68 -3.77 -9.67 11.22
C GLY A 68 -2.94 -10.03 9.98
N TRP A 69 -2.36 -9.04 9.31
CA TRP A 69 -1.43 -9.27 8.20
C TRP A 69 -0.03 -9.53 8.72
N ARG A 70 0.72 -10.39 8.02
CA ARG A 70 2.11 -10.68 8.32
C ARG A 70 2.99 -10.43 7.11
N VAL A 71 4.11 -9.75 7.28
CA VAL A 71 5.14 -9.63 6.24
C VAL A 71 5.75 -11.01 5.96
N ILE A 72 5.73 -11.42 4.69
CA ILE A 72 6.31 -12.68 4.23
C ILE A 72 7.51 -12.48 3.31
N ALA A 73 7.63 -11.31 2.67
CA ALA A 73 8.77 -10.96 1.83
C ALA A 73 8.97 -9.45 1.75
N MET A 74 10.21 -9.02 1.48
CA MET A 74 10.57 -7.64 1.17
C MET A 74 11.58 -7.64 0.01
N ALA A 75 11.43 -6.69 -0.92
CA ALA A 75 12.33 -6.51 -2.04
C ALA A 75 12.60 -5.02 -2.33
N GLY A 76 13.83 -4.72 -2.75
CA GLY A 76 14.20 -3.42 -3.31
C GLY A 76 14.23 -3.48 -4.84
N ILE A 77 13.57 -2.52 -5.50
CA ILE A 77 13.45 -2.40 -6.96
C ILE A 77 13.78 -0.95 -7.35
N GLY A 78 15.02 -0.70 -7.77
CA GLY A 78 15.49 0.64 -8.10
C GLY A 78 15.50 1.56 -6.86
N GLN A 79 14.60 2.55 -6.84
CA GLN A 79 14.41 3.46 -5.69
C GLN A 79 13.19 3.09 -4.85
N THR A 80 12.54 1.96 -5.13
CA THR A 80 11.32 1.50 -4.45
C THR A 80 11.63 0.33 -3.53
N CYS A 81 11.04 0.34 -2.34
CA CYS A 81 10.98 -0.80 -1.44
C CYS A 81 9.54 -1.34 -1.43
N ALA A 82 9.38 -2.65 -1.60
CA ALA A 82 8.08 -3.32 -1.62
C ALA A 82 8.04 -4.43 -0.56
N TRP A 83 6.88 -4.59 0.08
CA TRP A 83 6.61 -5.67 1.02
C TRP A 83 5.42 -6.48 0.54
N THR A 84 5.55 -7.80 0.62
CA THR A 84 4.44 -8.72 0.45
C THR A 84 3.96 -9.15 1.83
N LEU A 85 2.66 -9.00 2.07
CA LEU A 85 1.99 -9.44 3.28
C LEU A 85 0.96 -10.54 2.96
N HIS A 86 0.73 -11.40 3.94
CA HIS A 86 -0.29 -12.46 3.88
C HIS A 86 -1.15 -12.44 5.14
N LYS A 87 -2.44 -12.76 4.98
CA LYS A 87 -3.40 -12.98 6.07
C LYS A 87 -4.12 -14.30 5.83
N ASN A 88 -4.02 -15.20 6.80
CA ASN A 88 -4.71 -16.49 6.82
C ASN A 88 -6.21 -16.31 7.08
#